data_AF-A0A7C5YWV5-F1
#
_entry.id   AF-A0A7C5YWV5-F1
#
_cell.length_a   1.000
_cell.length_b   1.000
_cell.length_c   1.000
_cell.angle_alpha   90.00
_cell.angle_beta   90.00
_cell.angle_gamma   90.00
#
_symmetry.space_group_name_H-M   'P 1'
#
loop_
_entity.id
_entity.type
_entity.pdbx_description
1 polymer ?
#
loop_
_entity_poly.entity_id
_entity_poly.type
_entity_poly.pdbx_seq_one_letter_code
_entity_poly.pdbx_strand_id
1 'polypeptide(L)'
;MRHIQVDLCFWNCAATAVEDVVAWARVLQAHGVILLAHYTLEPLTENQWEEVFRQQREEEEYFKSSISHRIAFVDWGKLNSGFRFDEYHEGDGGGNKLQLGGLLDFQFKDERHLVEPFAQRLLAIARALYPLARPTYGEVEGNWGEWDTRAVSRLRLQHISWANFFSPVYVEKYGQDLLLNIPGYKTELLPDGGVFHQLSPTFVAPSEEEAQRLRQQVKDYFRRHGLQVTCKAPFIIPGLTVRRTQARSPISDAELAAYLKQILGVTLVLDDGTRVKPISIPWEALTPEQRQIAVETIRQAAVEEVKQAGGKKVRLEFNEIPDELDQALAEFAGRDNPHFEWVEMRRDS
;
A
#
# COMPACT_ATOMS: atom_id res chain seq x y z
N MET A 1 -5.78 3.66 -7.74
CA MET A 1 -4.90 2.47 -7.80
C MET A 1 -5.79 1.26 -7.70
N ARG A 2 -5.78 0.34 -8.68
CA ARG A 2 -6.67 -0.84 -8.72
C ARG A 2 -6.04 -2.08 -8.06
N HIS A 3 -4.71 -2.11 -8.01
CA HIS A 3 -3.91 -3.16 -7.41
C HIS A 3 -2.52 -2.59 -7.07
N ILE A 4 -1.75 -3.33 -6.30
CA ILE A 4 -0.32 -3.14 -6.14
C ILE A 4 0.39 -4.49 -6.30
N GLN A 5 1.47 -4.52 -7.08
CA GLN A 5 2.39 -5.64 -7.07
C GLN A 5 3.48 -5.33 -6.05
N VAL A 6 3.70 -6.24 -5.09
CA VAL A 6 4.80 -6.14 -4.11
C VAL A 6 5.71 -7.33 -4.33
N ASP A 7 6.98 -7.05 -4.63
CA ASP A 7 7.96 -8.08 -4.97
C ASP A 7 9.24 -7.89 -4.16
N LEU A 8 9.79 -9.02 -3.74
CA LEU A 8 11.22 -9.22 -3.53
C LEU A 8 11.85 -9.60 -4.87
N CYS A 9 12.90 -8.91 -5.27
CA CYS A 9 13.73 -9.26 -6.42
C CYS A 9 15.20 -9.24 -6.05
N PHE A 10 15.92 -10.30 -6.42
CA PHE A 10 17.36 -10.47 -6.29
C PHE A 10 17.95 -10.78 -7.67
N TRP A 11 18.92 -9.98 -8.10
CA TRP A 11 19.55 -10.11 -9.42
C TRP A 11 20.99 -10.58 -9.30
N ASN A 12 21.40 -11.40 -10.26
CA ASN A 12 22.72 -12.01 -10.35
C ASN A 12 23.11 -12.67 -9.02
N CYS A 13 22.23 -13.56 -8.56
CA CYS A 13 22.45 -14.44 -7.42
C CYS A 13 23.61 -15.38 -7.71
N ALA A 14 24.38 -15.72 -6.68
CA ALA A 14 25.49 -16.67 -6.75
C ALA A 14 25.04 -18.14 -6.76
N ALA A 15 23.83 -18.42 -7.27
CA ALA A 15 23.33 -19.78 -7.45
C ALA A 15 23.94 -20.39 -8.71
N THR A 16 24.37 -21.63 -8.58
CA THR A 16 24.95 -22.41 -9.68
C THR A 16 24.26 -23.76 -9.85
N ALA A 17 23.58 -24.25 -8.80
CA ALA A 17 23.03 -25.59 -8.75
C ALA A 17 21.57 -25.59 -8.26
N VAL A 18 20.84 -26.69 -8.48
CA VAL A 18 19.44 -26.85 -8.05
C VAL A 18 19.34 -26.83 -6.52
N GLU A 19 20.38 -27.32 -5.84
CA GLU A 19 20.52 -27.37 -4.39
C GLU A 19 20.48 -25.97 -3.75
N ASP A 20 20.97 -24.95 -4.46
CA ASP A 20 20.87 -23.55 -4.02
C ASP A 20 19.40 -23.11 -3.97
N VAL A 21 18.61 -23.48 -4.99
CA VAL A 21 17.18 -23.17 -5.07
C VAL A 21 16.37 -23.96 -4.05
N VAL A 22 16.75 -25.22 -3.78
CA VAL A 22 16.17 -26.01 -2.68
C VAL A 22 16.45 -25.35 -1.32
N ALA A 23 17.66 -24.83 -1.09
CA ALA A 23 17.96 -24.09 0.14
C ALA A 23 17.10 -22.82 0.27
N TRP A 24 16.82 -22.12 -0.83
CA TRP A 24 15.90 -20.99 -0.81
C TRP A 24 14.46 -21.42 -0.50
N ALA A 25 13.98 -22.52 -1.09
CA ALA A 25 12.65 -23.07 -0.82
C ALA A 25 12.45 -23.41 0.68
N ARG A 26 13.50 -23.90 1.37
CA ARG A 26 13.47 -24.11 2.83
C ARG A 26 13.27 -22.80 3.60
N VAL A 27 13.95 -21.72 3.18
CA VAL A 27 13.74 -20.39 3.77
C VAL A 27 12.30 -19.93 3.55
N LEU A 28 11.77 -20.09 2.33
CA LEU A 28 10.37 -19.76 2.04
C LEU A 28 9.40 -20.53 2.96
N GLN A 29 9.60 -21.84 3.10
CA GLN A 29 8.79 -22.69 3.97
C GLN A 29 8.85 -22.26 5.45
N ALA A 30 10.05 -21.93 5.95
CA ALA A 30 10.22 -21.42 7.32
C ALA A 30 9.47 -20.09 7.57
N HIS A 31 9.20 -19.33 6.50
CA HIS A 31 8.39 -18.11 6.54
C HIS A 31 6.91 -18.34 6.15
N GLY A 32 6.44 -19.59 6.23
CA GLY A 32 5.04 -19.95 6.01
C GLY A 32 4.61 -19.89 4.54
N VAL A 33 5.55 -20.00 3.60
CA VAL A 33 5.25 -20.10 2.17
C VAL A 33 5.15 -21.57 1.75
N ILE A 34 4.12 -21.89 0.98
CA ILE A 34 3.90 -23.20 0.38
C ILE A 34 4.11 -23.07 -1.12
N LEU A 35 5.05 -23.84 -1.67
CA LEU A 35 5.23 -23.96 -3.12
C LEU A 35 4.17 -24.89 -3.69
N LEU A 36 3.53 -24.48 -4.77
CA LEU A 36 2.50 -25.26 -5.44
C LEU A 36 3.03 -25.79 -6.78
N ALA A 37 2.67 -27.03 -7.11
CA ALA A 37 2.95 -27.62 -8.40
C ALA A 37 2.29 -26.79 -9.52
N HIS A 38 3.03 -26.55 -10.61
CA HIS A 38 2.65 -25.58 -11.64
C HIS A 38 1.25 -25.84 -12.25
N TYR A 39 0.91 -27.11 -12.49
CA TYR A 39 -0.33 -27.50 -13.16
C TYR A 39 -1.45 -27.91 -12.20
N THR A 40 -1.14 -28.61 -11.11
CA THR A 40 -2.16 -29.15 -10.20
C THR A 40 -2.53 -28.19 -9.07
N LEU A 41 -1.67 -27.20 -8.80
CA LEU A 41 -1.76 -26.30 -7.65
C LEU A 41 -1.78 -27.04 -6.29
N GLU A 42 -1.32 -28.29 -6.27
CA GLU A 42 -1.13 -29.07 -5.06
C GLU A 42 0.19 -28.67 -4.37
N PRO A 43 0.26 -28.70 -3.02
CA PRO A 43 1.49 -28.43 -2.29
C PRO A 43 2.62 -29.38 -2.70
N LEU A 44 3.79 -28.82 -3.01
CA LEU A 44 5.01 -29.58 -3.20
C LEU A 44 5.67 -29.86 -1.85
N THR A 45 5.91 -31.14 -1.56
CA THR A 45 6.66 -31.57 -0.38
C THR A 45 8.17 -31.39 -0.59
N GLU A 46 8.94 -31.25 0.48
CA GLU A 46 10.39 -31.03 0.41
C GLU A 46 11.11 -32.13 -0.40
N ASN A 47 10.69 -33.39 -0.26
CA ASN A 47 11.27 -34.53 -0.97
C ASN A 47 11.03 -34.48 -2.49
N GLN A 48 10.14 -33.61 -2.98
CA GLN A 48 9.85 -33.44 -4.40
C GLN A 48 10.63 -32.27 -5.03
N TRP A 49 11.13 -31.32 -4.23
CA TRP A 49 11.66 -30.06 -4.76
C TRP A 49 12.84 -30.25 -5.70
N GLU A 50 13.81 -31.07 -5.31
CA GLU A 50 15.04 -31.25 -6.10
C GLU A 50 14.74 -31.77 -7.51
N GLU A 51 13.92 -32.82 -7.61
CA GLU A 51 13.57 -33.42 -8.91
C GLU A 51 12.73 -32.48 -9.76
N VAL A 52 11.73 -31.82 -9.17
CA VAL A 52 10.88 -30.86 -9.88
C VAL A 52 11.69 -29.66 -10.39
N PHE A 53 12.58 -29.11 -9.55
CA PHE A 53 13.41 -27.97 -9.92
C PHE A 53 14.45 -28.35 -10.97
N ARG A 54 15.02 -29.56 -10.90
CA ARG A 54 15.93 -30.08 -11.93
C ARG A 54 15.22 -30.18 -13.28
N GLN A 55 14.06 -30.83 -13.33
CA GLN A 55 13.27 -30.96 -14.55
C GLN A 55 12.95 -29.59 -15.16
N GLN A 56 12.48 -28.64 -14.35
CA GLN A 56 12.15 -27.29 -14.82
C GLN A 56 13.36 -26.50 -15.31
N ARG A 57 14.53 -26.69 -14.70
CA ARG A 57 15.77 -26.04 -15.14
C ARG A 57 16.26 -26.59 -16.47
N GLU A 58 16.03 -27.87 -16.74
CA GLU A 58 16.35 -28.55 -18.01
C GLU A 58 15.34 -28.20 -19.13
N GLU A 59 14.12 -27.80 -18.77
CA GLU A 59 13.13 -27.25 -19.69
C GLU A 59 13.57 -25.84 -20.15
N GLU A 60 14.43 -25.80 -21.19
CA GLU A 60 14.89 -24.55 -21.80
C GLU A 60 13.76 -23.85 -22.57
N GLU A 61 13.48 -22.60 -22.22
CA GLU A 61 12.74 -21.67 -23.08
C GLU A 61 13.72 -20.99 -24.04
N TYR A 62 13.20 -20.37 -25.11
CA TYR A 62 14.00 -19.73 -26.17
C TYR A 62 15.07 -18.72 -25.69
N PHE A 63 14.91 -18.13 -24.50
CA PHE A 63 15.78 -17.05 -23.98
C PHE A 63 16.25 -17.26 -22.52
N LYS A 64 15.81 -18.34 -21.85
CA LYS A 64 16.13 -18.61 -20.43
C LYS A 64 15.75 -20.03 -19.99
N SER A 65 16.32 -20.49 -18.88
CA SER A 65 15.72 -21.53 -18.03
C SER A 65 14.94 -20.90 -16.87
N SER A 66 13.93 -21.60 -16.34
CA SER A 66 13.09 -21.06 -15.26
C SER A 66 12.60 -22.12 -14.29
N ILE A 67 12.77 -21.87 -12.99
CA ILE A 67 12.06 -22.58 -11.92
C ILE A 67 10.93 -21.65 -11.46
N SER A 68 9.67 -22.04 -11.67
CA SER A 68 8.53 -21.12 -11.52
C SER A 68 7.32 -21.80 -10.91
N HIS A 69 6.90 -21.29 -9.75
CA HIS A 69 5.82 -21.85 -8.94
C HIS A 69 4.84 -20.79 -8.49
N ARG A 70 3.56 -21.18 -8.46
CA ARG A 70 2.58 -20.47 -7.64
C ARG A 70 2.89 -20.72 -6.18
N ILE A 71 2.63 -19.73 -5.34
CA ILE A 71 2.80 -19.87 -3.90
C ILE A 71 1.49 -19.61 -3.17
N ALA A 72 1.36 -20.21 -2.00
CA ALA A 72 0.36 -19.88 -1.01
C ALA A 72 1.05 -19.53 0.32
N PHE A 73 0.34 -18.85 1.20
CA PHE A 73 0.80 -18.62 2.56
C PHE A 73 -0.07 -19.42 3.52
N VAL A 74 0.53 -19.99 4.56
CA VAL A 74 -0.19 -20.75 5.60
C VAL A 74 -1.33 -19.91 6.19
N ASP A 75 -1.08 -18.62 6.43
CA ASP A 75 -2.03 -17.73 7.13
C ASP A 75 -2.98 -16.95 6.19
N TRP A 76 -2.61 -16.79 4.91
CA TRP A 76 -3.38 -15.97 3.95
C TRP A 76 -3.97 -16.79 2.80
N GLY A 77 -3.69 -18.09 2.74
CA GLY A 77 -4.15 -18.96 1.67
C GLY A 77 -3.55 -18.60 0.31
N LYS A 78 -4.37 -18.75 -0.73
CA LYS A 78 -3.96 -18.52 -2.12
C LYS A 78 -4.08 -17.04 -2.49
N LEU A 79 -2.96 -16.33 -2.50
CA LEU A 79 -2.82 -15.00 -3.10
C LEU A 79 -2.38 -15.13 -4.56
N ASN A 80 -2.63 -14.11 -5.40
CA ASN A 80 -2.07 -14.05 -6.75
C ASN A 80 -0.56 -13.77 -6.68
N SER A 81 0.19 -14.78 -6.29
CA SER A 81 1.59 -14.68 -5.94
C SER A 81 2.37 -15.84 -6.55
N GLY A 82 3.68 -15.64 -6.67
CA GLY A 82 4.58 -16.61 -7.27
C GLY A 82 6.01 -16.47 -6.78
N PHE A 83 6.72 -17.56 -6.97
CA PHE A 83 8.16 -17.67 -6.84
C PHE A 83 8.72 -17.99 -8.22
N ARG A 84 9.82 -17.34 -8.59
CA ARG A 84 10.50 -17.57 -9.85
C ARG A 84 12.00 -17.42 -9.69
N PHE A 85 12.76 -18.30 -10.31
CA PHE A 85 14.18 -18.12 -10.58
C PHE A 85 14.42 -18.29 -12.07
N ASP A 86 14.82 -17.20 -12.73
CA ASP A 86 15.11 -17.15 -14.17
C ASP A 86 16.63 -17.05 -14.40
N GLU A 87 17.19 -17.86 -15.30
CA GLU A 87 18.58 -17.74 -15.76
C GLU A 87 18.60 -17.38 -17.25
N TYR A 88 19.09 -16.21 -17.60
CA TYR A 88 19.05 -15.68 -18.96
C TYR A 88 20.30 -16.04 -19.74
N HIS A 89 20.13 -16.39 -21.02
CA HIS A 89 21.26 -16.65 -21.90
C HIS A 89 22.12 -15.39 -22.11
N GLU A 90 23.43 -15.57 -22.35
CA GLU A 90 24.38 -14.45 -22.49
C GLU A 90 23.98 -13.46 -23.60
N GLY A 91 23.42 -13.95 -24.72
CA GLY A 91 22.94 -13.14 -25.84
C GLY A 91 21.80 -12.17 -25.48
N ASP A 92 21.03 -12.49 -24.43
CA ASP A 92 19.88 -11.70 -23.99
C ASP A 92 20.20 -10.79 -22.79
N GLY A 93 21.47 -10.68 -22.41
CA GLY A 93 21.93 -9.82 -21.31
C GLY A 93 22.53 -10.59 -20.14
N GLY A 94 22.44 -11.92 -20.18
CA GLY A 94 22.99 -12.82 -19.16
C GLY A 94 22.42 -12.60 -17.76
N GLY A 95 22.99 -13.34 -16.81
CA GLY A 95 22.67 -13.25 -15.40
C GLY A 95 21.43 -14.04 -15.01
N ASN A 96 20.98 -13.86 -13.77
CA ASN A 96 19.81 -14.54 -13.23
C ASN A 96 18.98 -13.62 -12.35
N LYS A 97 17.73 -14.00 -12.09
CA LYS A 97 16.80 -13.24 -11.26
C LYS A 97 15.96 -14.19 -10.40
N LEU A 98 16.09 -14.04 -9.08
CA LEU A 98 15.14 -14.57 -8.12
C LEU A 98 14.05 -13.52 -7.88
N GLN A 99 12.80 -13.91 -8.00
CA GLN A 99 11.62 -13.09 -7.73
C GLN A 99 10.63 -13.84 -6.86
N LEU A 100 10.14 -13.16 -5.82
CA LEU A 100 9.08 -13.62 -4.94
C LEU A 100 8.12 -12.47 -4.71
N GLY A 101 6.84 -12.64 -5.02
CA GLY A 101 5.90 -11.55 -4.81
C GLY A 101 4.52 -11.85 -5.33
N GLY A 102 3.67 -10.83 -5.33
CA GLY A 102 2.28 -11.00 -5.68
C GLY A 102 1.55 -9.70 -5.98
N LEU A 103 0.46 -9.87 -6.71
CA LEU A 103 -0.50 -8.82 -7.01
C LEU A 103 -1.58 -8.83 -5.94
N LEU A 104 -1.68 -7.73 -5.19
CA LEU A 104 -2.77 -7.49 -4.25
C LEU A 104 -3.84 -6.65 -4.94
N ASP A 105 -5.06 -7.19 -4.99
CA ASP A 105 -6.18 -6.65 -5.76
C ASP A 105 -7.10 -5.80 -4.87
N PHE A 106 -7.31 -4.53 -5.23
CA PHE A 106 -8.17 -3.61 -4.48
C PHE A 106 -9.56 -3.44 -5.11
N GLN A 107 -9.75 -3.93 -6.33
CA GLN A 107 -10.97 -3.74 -7.09
C GLN A 107 -11.97 -4.89 -6.88
N PHE A 108 -11.47 -6.13 -6.83
CA PHE A 108 -12.30 -7.34 -6.82
C PHE A 108 -12.29 -8.08 -5.48
N LYS A 109 -11.22 -7.96 -4.69
CA LYS A 109 -11.06 -8.69 -3.41
C LYS A 109 -10.70 -7.81 -2.20
N ASP A 110 -10.54 -6.50 -2.41
CA ASP A 110 -10.07 -5.51 -1.43
C ASP A 110 -8.97 -6.03 -0.47
N GLU A 111 -7.82 -6.35 -1.05
CA GLU A 111 -6.66 -6.89 -0.33
C GLU A 111 -5.77 -5.79 0.27
N ARG A 112 -6.29 -4.56 0.44
CA ARG A 112 -5.52 -3.42 0.99
C ARG A 112 -4.94 -3.74 2.38
N HIS A 113 -5.71 -4.42 3.22
CA HIS A 113 -5.29 -4.83 4.56
C HIS A 113 -4.06 -5.77 4.56
N LEU A 114 -3.76 -6.44 3.44
CA LEU A 114 -2.62 -7.35 3.32
C LEU A 114 -1.33 -6.65 2.88
N VAL A 115 -1.38 -5.42 2.36
CA VAL A 115 -0.22 -4.77 1.74
C VAL A 115 0.97 -4.66 2.70
N GLU A 116 0.74 -4.09 3.88
CA GLU A 116 1.80 -3.88 4.85
C GLU A 116 2.31 -5.22 5.43
N PRO A 117 1.46 -6.14 5.93
CA PRO A 117 1.92 -7.46 6.38
C PRO A 117 2.69 -8.24 5.30
N PHE A 118 2.23 -8.19 4.05
CA PHE A 118 2.86 -8.89 2.93
C PHE A 118 4.25 -8.33 2.62
N ALA A 119 4.39 -7.00 2.51
CA ALA A 119 5.67 -6.36 2.28
C ALA A 119 6.69 -6.64 3.41
N GLN A 120 6.25 -6.59 4.67
CA GLN A 120 7.10 -6.92 5.82
C GLN A 120 7.54 -8.39 5.81
N ARG A 121 6.66 -9.31 5.41
CA ARG A 121 7.00 -10.73 5.25
C ARG A 121 8.03 -10.93 4.13
N LEU A 122 7.88 -10.25 2.99
CA LEU A 122 8.86 -10.29 1.92
C LEU A 122 10.22 -9.71 2.35
N LEU A 123 10.24 -8.64 3.15
CA LEU A 123 11.48 -8.10 3.73
C LEU A 123 12.16 -9.09 4.67
N ALA A 124 11.40 -9.76 5.54
CA ALA A 124 11.94 -10.79 6.42
C ALA A 124 12.56 -11.95 5.62
N ILE A 125 11.85 -12.42 4.59
CA ILE A 125 12.34 -13.45 3.67
C ILE A 125 13.60 -12.98 2.93
N ALA A 126 13.61 -11.74 2.42
CA ALA A 126 14.77 -11.17 1.72
C ALA A 126 16.02 -11.20 2.59
N ARG A 127 15.91 -10.80 3.85
CA ARG A 127 17.03 -10.81 4.80
C ARG A 127 17.53 -12.23 5.08
N ALA A 128 16.63 -13.21 5.18
CA ALA A 128 16.98 -14.61 5.38
C ALA A 128 17.60 -15.24 4.12
N LEU A 129 17.15 -14.85 2.92
CA LEU A 129 17.69 -15.31 1.64
C LEU A 129 19.03 -14.67 1.30
N TYR A 130 19.28 -13.42 1.69
CA TYR A 130 20.48 -12.68 1.32
C TYR A 130 21.80 -13.46 1.50
N PRO A 131 22.10 -14.07 2.67
CA PRO A 131 23.37 -14.80 2.85
C PRO A 131 23.50 -16.06 1.98
N LEU A 132 22.38 -16.64 1.52
CA LEU A 132 22.36 -17.81 0.64
C LEU A 132 22.46 -17.38 -0.84
N ALA A 133 21.60 -16.46 -1.24
CA ALA A 133 21.47 -16.01 -2.62
C ALA A 133 22.64 -15.12 -3.07
N ARG A 134 23.25 -14.37 -2.13
CA ARG A 134 24.36 -13.43 -2.37
C ARG A 134 24.16 -12.62 -3.66
N PRO A 135 23.04 -11.88 -3.78
CA PRO A 135 22.73 -11.17 -5.00
C PRO A 135 23.68 -9.99 -5.22
N THR A 136 23.99 -9.68 -6.48
CA THR A 136 24.70 -8.43 -6.82
C THR A 136 23.88 -7.20 -6.44
N TYR A 137 22.56 -7.27 -6.59
CA TYR A 137 21.63 -6.24 -6.12
C TYR A 137 20.31 -6.91 -5.73
N GLY A 138 19.69 -6.40 -4.67
CA GLY A 138 18.38 -6.87 -4.23
C GLY A 138 17.46 -5.73 -3.81
N GLU A 139 16.16 -5.96 -3.90
CA GLU A 139 15.17 -5.01 -3.42
C GLU A 139 13.87 -5.68 -2.95
N VAL A 140 13.15 -4.96 -2.09
CA VAL A 140 11.71 -5.17 -1.88
C VAL A 140 11.02 -3.87 -2.29
N GLU A 141 10.11 -3.96 -3.26
CA GLU A 141 9.48 -2.79 -3.85
C GLU A 141 8.04 -3.05 -4.30
N GLY A 142 7.29 -1.96 -4.51
CA GLY A 142 6.00 -1.98 -5.19
C GLY A 142 6.07 -1.45 -6.62
N ASN A 143 5.39 -2.10 -7.57
CA ASN A 143 5.08 -1.56 -8.91
C ASN A 143 6.23 -0.79 -9.63
N TRP A 144 6.93 -1.47 -10.55
CA TRP A 144 7.78 -0.87 -11.60
C TRP A 144 9.10 -0.23 -11.13
N GLY A 145 10.03 -1.04 -10.66
CA GLY A 145 11.46 -0.78 -10.88
C GLY A 145 11.84 -1.19 -12.30
N GLU A 146 12.39 -0.28 -13.12
CA GLU A 146 12.94 -0.59 -14.44
C GLU A 146 14.32 -1.28 -14.30
N TRP A 147 14.36 -2.39 -13.58
CA TRP A 147 15.58 -3.19 -13.46
C TRP A 147 15.54 -4.33 -14.47
N ASP A 148 16.39 -4.22 -15.49
CA ASP A 148 16.81 -5.39 -16.25
C ASP A 148 18.13 -5.94 -15.66
N THR A 149 18.40 -7.23 -15.87
CA THR A 149 19.65 -7.87 -15.42
C THR A 149 20.89 -7.13 -15.93
N ARG A 150 20.81 -6.52 -17.12
CA ARG A 150 21.90 -5.74 -17.74
C ARG A 150 22.26 -4.50 -16.93
N ALA A 151 21.30 -3.77 -16.38
CA ALA A 151 21.53 -2.61 -15.54
C ALA A 151 22.29 -3.00 -14.26
N VAL A 152 21.90 -4.11 -13.63
CA VAL A 152 22.57 -4.65 -12.44
C VAL A 152 23.97 -5.17 -12.79
N SER A 153 24.14 -5.87 -13.92
CA SER A 153 25.46 -6.33 -14.38
C SER A 153 26.43 -5.17 -14.68
N ARG A 154 25.91 -4.00 -15.04
CA ARG A 154 26.69 -2.75 -15.18
C ARG A 154 26.78 -1.95 -13.89
N LEU A 155 26.28 -2.51 -12.79
CA LEU A 155 26.21 -1.92 -11.46
C LEU A 155 25.58 -0.52 -11.49
N ARG A 156 24.57 -0.29 -12.33
CA ARG A 156 23.91 1.02 -12.42
C ARG A 156 23.01 1.18 -11.21
N LEU A 157 22.99 2.37 -10.62
CA LEU A 157 22.04 2.73 -9.58
C LEU A 157 21.01 3.68 -10.17
N GLN A 158 19.85 3.16 -10.57
CA GLN A 158 18.78 3.91 -11.25
C GLN A 158 17.58 4.19 -10.34
N HIS A 159 17.40 3.36 -9.33
CA HIS A 159 16.24 3.38 -8.46
C HIS A 159 16.66 3.08 -7.02
N ILE A 160 15.99 3.73 -6.07
CA ILE A 160 16.02 3.40 -4.65
C ILE A 160 14.61 2.98 -4.27
N SER A 161 14.55 1.80 -3.66
CA SER A 161 13.32 1.06 -3.42
C SER A 161 12.88 1.25 -1.97
N TRP A 162 11.78 0.63 -1.56
CA TRP A 162 11.44 0.62 -0.13
C TRP A 162 12.54 -0.04 0.72
N ALA A 163 13.10 -1.16 0.26
CA ALA A 163 14.30 -1.76 0.81
C ALA A 163 15.27 -2.18 -0.29
N ASN A 164 16.57 -2.03 -0.06
CA ASN A 164 17.64 -2.30 -1.00
C ASN A 164 18.76 -3.12 -0.33
N PHE A 165 19.35 -4.03 -1.08
CA PHE A 165 20.52 -4.83 -0.72
C PHE A 165 21.61 -4.58 -1.76
N PHE A 166 22.64 -3.84 -1.36
CA PHE A 166 23.80 -3.55 -2.20
C PHE A 166 24.92 -4.53 -1.86
N SER A 167 25.34 -5.34 -2.83
CA SER A 167 26.48 -6.24 -2.65
C SER A 167 27.79 -5.48 -2.46
N PRO A 168 28.88 -6.16 -2.04
CA PRO A 168 30.20 -5.56 -1.94
C PRO A 168 30.68 -4.88 -3.23
N VAL A 169 30.30 -5.38 -4.42
CA VAL A 169 30.70 -4.74 -5.69
C VAL A 169 29.99 -3.40 -5.94
N TYR A 170 28.77 -3.21 -5.41
CA TYR A 170 28.13 -1.89 -5.40
C TYR A 170 28.81 -0.95 -4.41
N VAL A 171 29.21 -1.47 -3.24
CA VAL A 171 29.94 -0.72 -2.21
C VAL A 171 31.30 -0.25 -2.72
N GLU A 172 32.04 -1.10 -3.41
CA GLU A 172 33.31 -0.75 -4.06
C GLU A 172 33.13 0.34 -5.11
N LYS A 173 32.09 0.21 -5.97
CA LYS A 173 31.84 1.17 -7.06
C LYS A 173 31.40 2.56 -6.57
N TYR A 174 30.47 2.60 -5.61
CA TYR A 174 29.82 3.85 -5.19
C TYR A 174 30.41 4.45 -3.91
N GLY A 175 31.18 3.67 -3.16
CA GLY A 175 31.73 4.03 -1.86
C GLY A 175 30.78 3.69 -0.72
N GLN A 176 31.35 3.10 0.33
CA GLN A 176 30.62 2.74 1.55
C GLN A 176 29.96 3.97 2.20
N ASP A 177 30.66 5.10 2.27
CA ASP A 177 30.11 6.33 2.86
C ASP A 177 28.86 6.82 2.15
N LEU A 178 28.80 6.69 0.83
CA LEU A 178 27.62 7.09 0.06
C LEU A 178 26.43 6.17 0.36
N LEU A 179 26.64 4.85 0.38
CA LEU A 179 25.54 3.91 0.59
C LEU A 179 25.07 3.85 2.04
N LEU A 180 25.96 4.04 3.02
CA LEU A 180 25.59 4.07 4.44
C LEU A 180 24.82 5.35 4.84
N ASN A 181 25.01 6.45 4.11
CA ASN A 181 24.38 7.73 4.40
C ASN A 181 23.15 8.05 3.52
N ILE A 182 22.60 7.04 2.82
CA ILE A 182 21.34 7.22 2.09
C ILE A 182 20.24 7.64 3.08
N PRO A 183 19.51 8.74 2.84
CA PRO A 183 18.41 9.16 3.70
C PRO A 183 17.33 8.07 3.80
N GLY A 184 16.94 7.71 5.01
CA GLY A 184 15.88 6.73 5.24
C GLY A 184 15.77 6.34 6.70
N TYR A 185 15.06 5.26 6.95
CA TYR A 185 14.78 4.74 8.28
C TYR A 185 15.95 3.96 8.86
N LYS A 186 16.51 3.04 8.08
CA LYS A 186 17.57 2.14 8.56
C LYS A 186 18.58 1.87 7.46
N THR A 187 19.85 2.01 7.78
CA THR A 187 20.96 1.59 6.92
C THR A 187 21.99 0.86 7.77
N GLU A 188 22.47 -0.29 7.31
CA GLU A 188 23.46 -1.08 8.05
C GLU A 188 24.41 -1.84 7.11
N LEU A 189 25.63 -2.09 7.59
CA LEU A 189 26.59 -2.94 6.90
C LEU A 189 26.21 -4.42 7.10
N LEU A 190 26.27 -5.17 6.01
CA LEU A 190 26.03 -6.61 5.99
C LEU A 190 27.34 -7.38 6.26
N PRO A 191 27.26 -8.64 6.77
CA PRO A 191 28.46 -9.40 7.17
C PRO A 191 29.49 -9.63 6.05
N ASP A 192 29.06 -9.62 4.80
CA ASP A 192 29.90 -9.78 3.62
C ASP A 192 30.52 -8.47 3.11
N GLY A 193 30.26 -7.34 3.80
CA GLY A 193 30.67 -6.00 3.37
C GLY A 193 29.67 -5.31 2.44
N GLY A 194 28.51 -5.92 2.16
CA GLY A 194 27.40 -5.26 1.49
C GLY A 194 26.71 -4.23 2.38
N VAL A 195 25.72 -3.50 1.84
CA VAL A 195 24.91 -2.53 2.58
C VAL A 195 23.43 -2.85 2.41
N PHE A 196 22.71 -2.92 3.52
CA PHE A 196 21.25 -2.92 3.54
C PHE A 196 20.74 -1.52 3.81
N HIS A 197 19.77 -1.08 3.03
CA HIS A 197 19.06 0.19 3.23
C HIS A 197 17.55 -0.06 3.23
N GLN A 198 16.85 0.57 4.16
CA GLN A 198 15.40 0.62 4.24
C GLN A 198 14.96 2.07 4.34
N LEU A 199 14.13 2.49 3.39
CA LEU A 199 13.72 3.87 3.22
C LEU A 199 12.83 4.35 4.37
N SER A 200 11.87 3.53 4.78
CA SER A 200 10.85 3.84 5.80
C SER A 200 10.49 2.60 6.61
N PRO A 201 10.03 2.73 7.88
CA PRO A 201 9.68 1.58 8.70
C PRO A 201 8.53 0.77 8.12
N THR A 202 7.58 1.45 7.47
CA THR A 202 6.43 0.86 6.80
C THR A 202 6.56 0.98 5.29
N PHE A 203 5.96 0.04 4.57
CA PHE A 203 5.90 0.03 3.10
C PHE A 203 4.90 1.08 2.59
N VAL A 204 3.76 1.19 3.28
CA VAL A 204 2.76 2.23 3.03
C VAL A 204 3.11 3.48 3.82
N ALA A 205 3.10 4.63 3.14
CA ALA A 205 3.36 5.89 3.79
C ALA A 205 2.21 6.27 4.73
N PRO A 206 2.51 6.81 5.94
CA PRO A 206 1.47 7.27 6.85
C PRO A 206 0.71 8.47 6.27
N SER A 207 1.41 9.32 5.52
CA SER A 207 0.82 10.43 4.76
C SER A 207 1.47 10.64 3.40
N GLU A 208 0.75 11.34 2.52
CA GLU A 208 1.28 11.72 1.20
C GLU A 208 2.44 12.72 1.32
N GLU A 209 2.38 13.65 2.27
CA GLU A 209 3.45 14.63 2.53
C GLU A 209 4.74 13.95 2.94
N GLU A 210 4.65 12.96 3.84
CA GLU A 210 5.82 12.23 4.30
C GLU A 210 6.44 11.42 3.16
N ALA A 211 5.62 10.76 2.35
CA ALA A 211 6.09 10.05 1.16
C ALA A 211 6.82 11.00 0.19
N GLN A 212 6.21 12.15 -0.14
CA GLN A 212 6.80 13.13 -1.06
C GLN A 212 8.11 13.70 -0.51
N ARG A 213 8.14 14.07 0.77
CA ARG A 213 9.33 14.60 1.44
C ARG A 213 10.48 13.59 1.37
N LEU A 214 10.23 12.34 1.74
CA LEU A 214 11.26 11.31 1.79
C LEU A 214 11.79 10.96 0.39
N ARG A 215 10.90 10.79 -0.60
CA ARG A 215 11.30 10.60 -2.01
C ARG A 215 12.18 11.72 -2.52
N GLN A 216 11.87 12.98 -2.16
CA GLN A 216 12.64 14.14 -2.60
C GLN A 216 14.01 14.19 -1.91
N GLN A 217 14.06 13.91 -0.60
CA GLN A 217 15.31 13.85 0.16
C GLN A 217 16.31 12.86 -0.45
N VAL A 218 15.85 11.65 -0.82
CA VAL A 218 16.69 10.65 -1.50
C VAL A 218 17.19 11.17 -2.85
N LYS A 219 16.29 11.71 -3.69
CA LYS A 219 16.67 12.25 -5.01
C LYS A 219 17.70 13.37 -4.89
N ASP A 220 17.52 14.27 -3.93
CA ASP A 220 18.43 15.40 -3.69
C ASP A 220 19.77 14.93 -3.12
N TYR A 221 19.78 13.89 -2.28
CA TYR A 221 20.99 13.26 -1.77
C TYR A 221 21.84 12.70 -2.92
N PHE A 222 21.27 11.86 -3.78
CA PHE A 222 22.00 11.29 -4.91
C PHE A 222 22.41 12.37 -5.92
N ARG A 223 21.58 13.38 -6.17
CA ARG A 223 21.93 14.49 -7.07
C ARG A 223 23.16 15.26 -6.59
N ARG A 224 23.28 15.51 -5.28
CA ARG A 224 24.47 16.15 -4.69
C ARG A 224 25.75 15.32 -4.86
N HIS A 225 25.61 14.00 -5.03
CA HIS A 225 26.71 13.08 -5.31
C HIS A 225 26.86 12.77 -6.81
N GLY A 226 26.26 13.57 -7.70
CA GLY A 226 26.39 13.41 -9.15
C GLY A 226 25.62 12.24 -9.75
N LEU A 227 24.68 11.64 -9.00
CA LEU A 227 23.86 10.51 -9.43
C LEU A 227 22.40 10.94 -9.61
N GLN A 228 21.74 10.37 -10.62
CA GLN A 228 20.30 10.55 -10.82
C GLN A 228 19.60 9.22 -10.55
N VAL A 229 18.73 9.22 -9.55
CA VAL A 229 17.92 8.06 -9.17
C VAL A 229 16.45 8.43 -9.15
N THR A 230 15.61 7.43 -9.35
CA THR A 230 14.18 7.50 -9.06
C THR A 230 13.90 6.89 -7.69
N CYS A 231 12.77 7.26 -7.07
CA CYS A 231 12.33 6.76 -5.76
C CYS A 231 10.80 6.86 -5.73
N LYS A 232 10.13 5.73 -5.53
CA LYS A 232 8.65 5.62 -5.53
C LYS A 232 8.09 5.23 -4.17
N ALA A 233 8.85 4.47 -3.38
CA ALA A 233 8.54 4.22 -1.98
C ALA A 233 8.70 5.47 -1.09
N PRO A 234 8.12 5.47 0.13
CA PRO A 234 7.02 4.61 0.55
C PRO A 234 5.76 4.86 -0.28
N PHE A 235 4.86 3.89 -0.38
CA PHE A 235 3.71 3.97 -1.31
C PHE A 235 2.53 4.75 -0.74
N ILE A 236 1.86 5.50 -1.62
CA ILE A 236 0.60 6.17 -1.30
C ILE A 236 -0.56 5.25 -1.70
N ILE A 237 -1.12 4.65 -0.67
CA ILE A 237 -2.27 3.76 -0.53
C ILE A 237 -3.68 4.38 -0.53
N PRO A 238 -4.52 4.47 -1.58
CA PRO A 238 -5.88 4.97 -1.38
C PRO A 238 -6.67 4.12 -0.36
N GLY A 239 -7.05 4.74 0.76
CA GLY A 239 -7.73 4.08 1.90
C GLY A 239 -6.79 3.51 2.97
N LEU A 240 -5.46 3.57 2.78
CA LEU A 240 -4.46 3.20 3.80
C LEU A 240 -3.55 4.36 4.19
N THR A 241 -3.17 5.19 3.21
CA THR A 241 -2.42 6.41 3.47
C THR A 241 -3.40 7.51 3.83
N VAL A 242 -3.15 8.18 4.96
CA VAL A 242 -3.86 9.40 5.29
C VAL A 242 -3.47 10.42 4.24
N ARG A 243 -4.34 10.62 3.25
CA ARG A 243 -4.22 11.80 2.42
C ARG A 243 -4.42 12.97 3.36
N ARG A 244 -3.66 14.05 3.17
CA ARG A 244 -4.27 15.37 3.37
C ARG A 244 -5.66 15.23 2.79
N THR A 245 -6.72 15.40 3.58
CA THR A 245 -7.84 16.16 3.06
C THR A 245 -7.12 17.33 2.41
N GLN A 246 -7.05 17.34 1.06
CA GLN A 246 -6.71 18.57 0.36
C GLN A 246 -7.47 19.60 1.16
N ALA A 247 -6.78 20.64 1.65
CA ALA A 247 -7.51 21.84 2.00
C ALA A 247 -8.33 22.08 0.74
N ARG A 248 -9.61 21.66 0.77
CA ARG A 248 -10.55 21.93 -0.30
C ARG A 248 -10.35 23.41 -0.43
N SER A 249 -10.07 23.90 -1.64
CA SER A 249 -10.17 25.33 -1.91
C SER A 249 -11.38 25.81 -1.10
N PRO A 250 -11.19 26.76 -0.16
CA PRO A 250 -12.19 27.03 0.87
C PRO A 250 -13.52 27.09 0.17
N ILE A 251 -14.44 26.20 0.58
CA ILE A 251 -15.74 26.06 -0.09
C ILE A 251 -16.30 27.47 -0.12
N SER A 252 -16.58 28.03 -1.31
CA SER A 252 -17.14 29.38 -1.35
C SER A 252 -18.53 29.38 -0.72
N ASP A 253 -18.97 30.51 -0.18
CA ASP A 253 -20.32 30.60 0.42
C ASP A 253 -21.42 30.18 -0.57
N ALA A 254 -21.21 30.41 -1.87
CA ALA A 254 -22.10 29.97 -2.93
C ALA A 254 -22.14 28.44 -3.10
N GLU A 255 -20.99 27.78 -3.03
CA GLU A 255 -20.91 26.31 -3.08
C GLU A 255 -21.50 25.68 -1.82
N LEU A 256 -21.26 26.27 -0.65
CA LEU A 256 -21.87 25.83 0.61
C LEU A 256 -23.40 25.97 0.55
N ALA A 257 -23.92 27.11 0.10
CA ALA A 257 -25.36 27.34 -0.04
C ALA A 257 -26.01 26.34 -1.02
N ALA A 258 -25.36 26.10 -2.17
CA ALA A 258 -25.84 25.12 -3.15
C ALA A 258 -25.87 23.70 -2.56
N TYR A 259 -24.82 23.33 -1.81
CA TYR A 259 -24.73 22.04 -1.14
C TYR A 259 -25.80 21.85 -0.07
N LEU A 260 -25.95 22.82 0.85
CA LEU A 260 -26.97 22.79 1.90
C LEU A 260 -28.38 22.69 1.30
N LYS A 261 -28.66 23.45 0.24
CA LYS A 261 -29.94 23.37 -0.48
C LYS A 261 -30.19 21.97 -1.05
N GLN A 262 -29.17 21.32 -1.60
CA GLN A 262 -29.29 19.98 -2.16
C GLN A 262 -29.58 18.96 -1.06
N ILE A 263 -28.78 18.92 0.01
CA ILE A 263 -28.91 17.88 1.05
C ILE A 263 -30.17 18.08 1.89
N LEU A 264 -30.52 19.32 2.24
CA LEU A 264 -31.70 19.63 3.05
C LEU A 264 -33.01 19.51 2.24
N GLY A 265 -32.92 19.51 0.90
CA GLY A 265 -34.05 19.23 0.01
C GLY A 265 -34.46 17.76 -0.03
N VAL A 266 -33.64 16.85 0.50
CA VAL A 266 -33.96 15.41 0.57
C VAL A 266 -34.66 15.11 1.88
N THR A 267 -35.84 14.49 1.81
CA THR A 267 -36.51 13.84 2.94
C THR A 267 -36.89 12.44 2.54
N LEU A 268 -36.53 11.47 3.37
CA LEU A 268 -37.03 10.10 3.30
C LEU A 268 -38.27 10.00 4.19
N VAL A 269 -39.33 9.35 3.72
CA VAL A 269 -40.54 9.10 4.52
C VAL A 269 -40.63 7.60 4.73
N LEU A 270 -40.61 7.17 5.99
CA LEU A 270 -40.73 5.77 6.39
C LEU A 270 -42.21 5.35 6.42
N ASP A 271 -42.45 4.03 6.50
CA ASP A 271 -43.81 3.45 6.47
C ASP A 271 -44.71 3.91 7.63
N ASP A 272 -44.12 4.27 8.77
CA ASP A 272 -44.83 4.82 9.94
C ASP A 272 -45.16 6.33 9.79
N GLY A 273 -44.70 6.95 8.70
CA GLY A 273 -44.81 8.37 8.41
C GLY A 273 -43.69 9.22 9.01
N THR A 274 -42.67 8.62 9.63
CA THR A 274 -41.48 9.33 10.13
C THR A 274 -40.71 9.92 8.96
N ARG A 275 -40.33 11.19 9.10
CA ARG A 275 -39.60 11.95 8.08
C ARG A 275 -38.13 12.05 8.49
N VAL A 276 -37.25 11.42 7.71
CA VAL A 276 -35.82 11.33 8.00
C VAL A 276 -35.05 12.21 7.01
N LYS A 277 -34.17 13.07 7.52
CA LYS A 277 -33.20 13.82 6.71
C LYS A 277 -31.77 13.34 7.00
N PRO A 278 -31.13 12.65 6.05
CA PRO A 278 -29.70 12.37 6.13
C PRO A 278 -28.92 13.63 5.76
N ILE A 279 -28.13 14.14 6.70
CA ILE A 279 -27.38 15.38 6.58
C ILE A 279 -25.90 15.06 6.76
N SER A 280 -25.15 15.05 5.66
CA SER A 280 -23.69 14.98 5.71
C SER A 280 -23.13 16.38 5.58
N ILE A 281 -22.30 16.84 6.51
CA ILE A 281 -21.60 18.12 6.42
C ILE A 281 -20.11 17.91 6.73
N PRO A 282 -19.19 18.42 5.88
CA PRO A 282 -17.76 18.37 6.15
C PRO A 282 -17.36 19.50 7.10
N TRP A 283 -17.72 19.40 8.38
CA TRP A 283 -17.53 20.47 9.38
C TRP A 283 -16.09 20.96 9.53
N GLU A 284 -15.12 20.08 9.34
CA GLU A 284 -13.69 20.39 9.35
C GLU A 284 -13.24 21.28 8.19
N ALA A 285 -14.02 21.35 7.11
CA ALA A 285 -13.71 22.13 5.91
C ALA A 285 -14.38 23.52 5.88
N LEU A 286 -15.17 23.87 6.89
CA LEU A 286 -15.90 25.14 6.98
C LEU A 286 -15.16 26.15 7.87
N THR A 287 -15.17 27.43 7.49
CA THR A 287 -14.75 28.51 8.40
C THR A 287 -15.75 28.67 9.56
N PRO A 288 -15.40 29.36 10.66
CA PRO A 288 -16.34 29.64 11.74
C PRO A 288 -17.63 30.33 11.27
N GLU A 289 -17.55 31.25 10.31
CA GLU A 289 -18.71 31.95 9.73
C GLU A 289 -19.58 30.98 8.92
N GLN A 290 -18.95 30.11 8.14
CA GLN A 290 -19.65 29.10 7.35
C GLN A 290 -20.34 28.03 8.21
N ARG A 291 -19.73 27.68 9.35
CA ARG A 291 -20.37 26.83 10.35
C ARG A 291 -21.64 27.47 10.88
N GLN A 292 -21.61 28.77 11.20
CA GLN A 292 -22.82 29.49 11.64
C GLN A 292 -23.90 29.50 10.56
N ILE A 293 -23.54 29.76 9.30
CA ILE A 293 -24.47 29.68 8.17
C ILE A 293 -25.10 28.29 8.05
N ALA A 294 -24.28 27.22 8.14
CA ALA A 294 -24.76 25.85 8.07
C ALA A 294 -25.71 25.52 9.22
N VAL A 295 -25.34 25.85 10.47
CA VAL A 295 -26.19 25.63 11.66
C VAL A 295 -27.53 26.34 11.50
N GLU A 296 -27.53 27.61 11.11
CA GLU A 296 -28.77 28.38 10.94
C GLU A 296 -29.65 27.81 9.82
N THR A 297 -29.03 27.40 8.70
CA THR A 297 -29.75 26.82 7.57
C THR A 297 -30.39 25.47 7.94
N ILE A 298 -29.67 24.63 8.69
CA ILE A 298 -30.18 23.35 9.20
C ILE A 298 -31.34 23.59 10.16
N ARG A 299 -31.21 24.56 11.07
CA ARG A 299 -32.26 24.94 12.01
C ARG A 299 -33.53 25.37 11.28
N GLN A 300 -33.40 26.21 10.26
CA GLN A 300 -34.54 26.63 9.44
C GLN A 300 -35.17 25.45 8.69
N ALA A 301 -34.35 24.58 8.10
CA ALA A 301 -34.85 23.36 7.45
C ALA A 301 -35.58 22.43 8.43
N ALA A 302 -35.11 22.33 9.68
CA ALA A 302 -35.79 21.56 10.73
C ALA A 302 -37.16 22.16 11.08
N VAL A 303 -37.26 23.49 11.20
CA VAL A 303 -38.54 24.19 11.43
C VAL A 303 -39.54 23.88 10.31
N GLU A 304 -39.10 23.99 9.06
CA GLU A 304 -39.98 23.70 7.91
C GLU A 304 -40.36 22.23 7.84
N GLU A 305 -39.45 21.32 8.16
CA GLU A 305 -39.75 19.89 8.18
C GLU A 305 -40.78 19.54 9.25
N VAL A 306 -40.68 20.13 10.44
CA VAL A 306 -41.66 19.94 11.53
C VAL A 306 -43.04 20.47 11.11
N LYS A 307 -43.11 21.62 10.43
CA LYS A 307 -44.38 22.13 9.89
C LYS A 307 -44.96 21.18 8.84
N GLN A 308 -44.14 20.66 7.94
CA GLN A 308 -44.55 19.71 6.90
C GLN A 308 -44.94 18.34 7.45
N ALA A 309 -44.37 17.94 8.58
CA ALA A 309 -44.63 16.63 9.19
C ALA A 309 -46.06 16.49 9.72
N GLY A 310 -46.77 17.59 9.98
CA GLY A 310 -48.18 17.53 10.41
C GLY A 310 -48.40 16.71 11.68
N GLY A 311 -47.45 16.77 12.62
CA GLY A 311 -47.47 15.99 13.87
C GLY A 311 -46.82 14.61 13.79
N LYS A 312 -46.29 14.20 12.62
CA LYS A 312 -45.44 13.02 12.48
C LYS A 312 -44.02 13.30 13.00
N LYS A 313 -43.31 12.22 13.34
CA LYS A 313 -41.94 12.30 13.87
C LYS A 313 -40.98 12.77 12.79
N VAL A 314 -40.05 13.66 13.15
CA VAL A 314 -38.93 14.10 12.31
C VAL A 314 -37.63 13.60 12.93
N ARG A 315 -36.75 13.03 12.10
CA ARG A 315 -35.41 12.60 12.49
C ARG A 315 -34.36 13.25 11.59
N LEU A 316 -33.37 13.89 12.20
CA LEU A 316 -32.18 14.37 11.50
C LEU A 316 -31.01 13.41 11.77
N GLU A 317 -30.37 12.89 10.73
CA GLU A 317 -29.26 11.94 10.85
C GLU A 317 -27.98 12.60 10.34
N PHE A 318 -27.00 12.80 11.22
CA PHE A 318 -25.76 13.50 10.91
C PHE A 318 -24.57 12.56 10.82
N ASN A 319 -23.58 12.91 10.01
CA ASN A 319 -22.26 12.25 10.04
C ASN A 319 -21.42 12.66 11.27
N GLU A 320 -21.69 13.83 11.84
CA GLU A 320 -21.04 14.41 13.02
C GLU A 320 -21.94 15.56 13.53
N ILE A 321 -22.07 15.70 14.85
CA ILE A 321 -22.85 16.78 15.48
C ILE A 321 -21.91 17.66 16.33
N PRO A 322 -21.49 18.84 15.82
CA PRO A 322 -20.76 19.82 16.62
C PRO A 322 -21.62 20.40 17.75
N ASP A 323 -20.97 20.86 18.82
CA ASP A 323 -21.62 21.45 19.99
C ASP A 323 -22.56 22.61 19.61
N GLU A 324 -22.14 23.47 18.67
CA GLU A 324 -22.95 24.60 18.19
C GLU A 324 -24.25 24.16 17.51
N LEU A 325 -24.25 23.02 16.83
CA LEU A 325 -25.44 22.45 16.19
C LEU A 325 -26.33 21.76 17.22
N ASP A 326 -25.75 20.98 18.13
CA ASP A 326 -26.48 20.30 19.21
C ASP A 326 -27.23 21.33 20.07
N GLN A 327 -26.56 22.42 20.44
CA GLN A 327 -27.18 23.51 21.19
C GLN A 327 -28.33 24.17 20.42
N ALA A 328 -28.11 24.51 19.15
CA ALA A 328 -29.15 25.16 18.33
C ALA A 328 -30.40 24.29 18.14
N LEU A 329 -30.23 22.98 17.97
CA LEU A 329 -31.35 22.03 17.86
C LEU A 329 -32.05 21.81 19.21
N ALA A 330 -31.28 21.76 20.31
CA ALA A 330 -31.83 21.68 21.66
C ALA A 330 -32.66 22.93 22.02
N GLU A 331 -32.20 24.13 21.65
CA GLU A 331 -32.94 25.38 21.83
C GLU A 331 -34.23 25.43 20.99
N PHE A 332 -34.21 24.82 19.80
CA PHE A 332 -35.38 24.77 18.91
C PHE A 332 -36.45 23.77 19.38
N ALA A 333 -36.08 22.50 19.58
CA ALA A 333 -37.03 21.42 19.77
C ALA A 333 -37.12 20.90 21.21
N GLY A 334 -36.09 21.15 22.03
CA GLY A 334 -35.87 20.45 23.29
C GLY A 334 -35.30 19.05 23.09
N ARG A 335 -34.42 18.58 23.99
CA ARG A 335 -33.79 17.25 23.88
C ARG A 335 -34.77 16.10 24.08
N ASP A 336 -35.84 16.33 24.85
CA ASP A 336 -36.83 15.30 25.21
C ASP A 336 -38.09 15.33 24.32
N ASN A 337 -37.99 15.87 23.11
CA ASN A 337 -39.14 15.98 22.21
C ASN A 337 -39.47 14.63 21.54
N PRO A 338 -40.63 14.01 21.82
CA PRO A 338 -40.95 12.70 21.24
C PRO A 338 -41.20 12.74 19.72
N HIS A 339 -41.39 13.93 19.15
CA HIS A 339 -41.70 14.13 17.73
C HIS A 339 -40.51 14.68 16.93
N PHE A 340 -39.37 14.96 17.57
CA PHE A 340 -38.18 15.48 16.90
C PHE A 340 -36.91 14.92 17.54
N GLU A 341 -36.07 14.27 16.74
CA GLU A 341 -34.79 13.75 17.23
C GLU A 341 -33.66 14.04 16.24
N TRP A 342 -32.44 14.19 16.75
CA TRP A 342 -31.23 14.26 15.94
C TRP A 342 -30.19 13.27 16.49
N VAL A 343 -29.55 12.54 15.58
CA VAL A 343 -28.60 11.48 15.94
C VAL A 343 -27.38 11.50 15.04
N GLU A 344 -26.24 11.09 15.59
CA GLU A 344 -25.02 10.86 14.83
C GLU A 344 -24.98 9.40 14.36
N MET A 345 -24.78 9.20 13.06
CA MET A 345 -24.70 7.87 12.44
C MET A 345 -23.32 7.28 12.66
N ARG A 346 -23.23 6.24 13.51
CA ARG A 346 -22.00 5.47 13.65
C ARG A 346 -21.72 4.73 12.34
N ARG A 347 -20.52 4.92 11.77
CA ARG A 347 -20.02 4.02 10.74
C ARG A 347 -19.72 2.69 11.42
N ASP A 348 -20.57 1.69 11.19
CA ASP A 348 -20.25 0.32 11.57
C ASP A 348 -18.89 -0.04 10.95
N SER A 349 -17.96 -0.40 11.83
CA SER A 349 -16.52 -0.56 11.56
C SER A 349 -16.22 -1.86 10.83
#